data_AF-A0A2E1BRM6-F1
#
_entry.id   AF-A0A2E1BRM6-F1
#
_cell.length_a   1.000
_cell.length_b   1.000
_cell.length_c   1.000
_cell.angle_alpha   90.00
_cell.angle_beta   90.00
_cell.angle_gamma   90.00
#
_symmetry.space_group_name_H-M   'P 1'
#
loop_
_entity.id
_entity.type
_entity.pdbx_description
1 polymer ?
#
loop_
_entity_poly.entity_id
_entity_poly.type
_entity_poly.pdbx_seq_one_letter_code
_entity_poly.pdbx_strand_id
1 'polypeptide(L)'
;MTATKSFYINLFCMILLSLFFLSTVYISNSLAKDDMDLYGDMLEDDMVNPFEGDEEAIAIGYERFNSRCSYCHGMRGIGAKGPPLTRGYYKVSGGTNINLYSTIASGLTINGRPTQMGAFSRTIEDDDIWRIIAYMRQEYKDRKAAGSNFKYGVYP
;
A
#
# COMPACT_ATOMS: atom_id res chain seq x y z
N MET A 1 -50.03 34.87 9.92
CA MET A 1 -49.81 33.87 8.83
C MET A 1 -48.40 33.94 8.19
N THR A 2 -47.53 34.89 8.55
CA THR A 2 -46.18 35.04 7.97
C THR A 2 -45.09 34.27 8.70
N ALA A 3 -45.18 34.11 10.03
CA ALA A 3 -44.17 33.44 10.86
C ALA A 3 -44.03 31.93 10.56
N THR A 4 -45.14 31.22 10.34
CA THR A 4 -45.15 29.78 10.02
C THR A 4 -44.55 29.48 8.65
N LYS A 5 -44.80 30.32 7.63
CA LYS A 5 -44.16 30.18 6.31
C LYS A 5 -42.64 30.30 6.37
N SER A 6 -42.13 31.28 7.12
CA SER A 6 -40.67 31.45 7.30
C SER A 6 -40.03 30.26 8.01
N PHE A 7 -40.72 29.68 8.99
CA PHE A 7 -40.27 28.47 9.69
C PHE A 7 -40.15 27.25 8.77
N TYR A 8 -41.16 26.98 7.93
CA TYR A 8 -41.10 25.88 6.97
C TYR A 8 -40.03 26.07 5.89
N ILE A 9 -39.79 27.31 5.45
CA ILE A 9 -38.73 27.63 4.49
C ILE A 9 -37.34 27.38 5.11
N ASN A 10 -37.11 27.82 6.34
CA ASN A 10 -35.84 27.60 7.03
C ASN A 10 -35.60 26.12 7.34
N LEU A 11 -36.64 25.37 7.73
CA LEU A 11 -36.54 23.93 7.98
C LEU A 11 -36.24 23.15 6.70
N PHE A 12 -36.87 23.53 5.58
CA PHE A 12 -36.60 22.95 4.27
C PHE A 12 -35.17 23.23 3.80
N CYS A 13 -34.67 24.46 3.97
CA CYS A 13 -33.28 24.82 3.68
C CYS A 13 -32.28 24.03 4.53
N MET A 14 -32.54 23.83 5.83
CA MET A 14 -31.69 23.03 6.71
C MET A 14 -31.60 21.56 6.28
N ILE A 15 -32.72 20.97 5.86
CA ILE A 15 -32.77 19.59 5.35
C ILE A 15 -32.04 19.48 4.00
N LEU A 16 -32.21 20.44 3.10
CA LEU A 16 -31.47 20.47 1.84
C LEU A 16 -29.97 20.63 2.05
N LEU A 17 -29.55 21.49 2.98
CA LEU A 17 -28.14 21.68 3.31
C LEU A 17 -27.53 20.41 3.90
N SER A 18 -28.25 19.72 4.79
CA SER A 18 -27.75 18.49 5.42
C SER A 18 -27.66 17.34 4.43
N LEU A 19 -28.65 17.18 3.53
CA LEU A 19 -28.61 16.20 2.45
C LEU A 19 -27.46 16.48 1.46
N PHE A 20 -27.24 17.76 1.14
CA PHE A 20 -26.10 18.16 0.32
C PHE A 20 -24.78 17.81 1.01
N PHE A 21 -24.64 18.12 2.30
CA PHE A 21 -23.44 17.82 3.08
C PHE A 21 -23.19 16.32 3.23
N LEU A 22 -24.23 15.50 3.43
CA LEU A 22 -24.11 14.04 3.45
C LEU A 22 -23.66 13.52 2.09
N SER A 23 -24.21 14.05 0.98
CA SER A 23 -23.84 13.62 -0.37
C SER A 23 -22.39 13.96 -0.71
N THR A 24 -21.90 15.14 -0.34
CA THR A 24 -20.51 15.55 -0.60
C THR A 24 -19.52 14.75 0.24
N VAL A 25 -19.83 14.48 1.50
CA VAL A 25 -19.00 13.63 2.38
C VAL A 25 -18.98 12.19 1.88
N TYR A 26 -20.11 11.64 1.45
CA TYR A 26 -20.19 10.28 0.91
C TYR A 26 -19.40 10.12 -0.39
N ILE A 27 -19.56 11.04 -1.34
CA ILE A 27 -18.81 11.05 -2.61
C ILE A 27 -17.31 11.20 -2.37
N SER A 28 -16.90 12.08 -1.46
CA SER A 28 -15.48 12.27 -1.12
C SER A 28 -14.82 11.00 -0.57
N ASN A 29 -15.54 10.25 0.28
CA ASN A 29 -15.03 9.00 0.85
C ASN A 29 -15.00 7.85 -0.18
N SER A 30 -15.92 7.82 -1.15
CA SER A 30 -15.91 6.84 -2.23
C SER A 30 -14.71 7.05 -3.16
N LEU A 31 -14.49 8.29 -3.60
CA LEU A 31 -13.39 8.60 -4.53
C LEU A 31 -12.00 8.36 -3.92
N ALA A 32 -11.84 8.57 -2.61
CA ALA A 32 -10.61 8.31 -1.87
C ALA A 32 -10.41 6.82 -1.49
N LYS A 33 -11.37 5.96 -1.81
CA LYS A 33 -11.25 4.51 -1.70
C LYS A 33 -10.83 3.91 -3.05
N ASP A 34 -11.43 4.41 -4.11
CA ASP A 34 -11.21 3.93 -5.48
C ASP A 34 -9.78 4.22 -5.99
N ASP A 35 -9.17 5.33 -5.57
CA ASP A 35 -7.78 5.67 -5.94
C ASP A 35 -6.74 4.74 -5.30
N MET A 36 -6.99 4.21 -4.09
CA MET A 36 -6.08 3.32 -3.39
C MET A 36 -6.21 1.86 -3.87
N ASP A 37 -7.43 1.41 -4.15
CA ASP A 37 -7.71 0.06 -4.66
C ASP A 37 -7.20 -0.11 -6.11
N LEU A 38 -7.20 0.96 -6.92
CA LEU A 38 -6.69 0.97 -8.30
C LEU A 38 -5.20 0.60 -8.44
N TYR A 39 -4.36 0.95 -7.46
CA TYR A 39 -2.92 0.70 -7.56
C TYR A 39 -2.52 -0.74 -7.20
N GLY A 40 -3.36 -1.48 -6.46
CA GLY A 40 -3.09 -2.87 -6.06
C GLY A 40 -3.33 -3.89 -7.18
N ASP A 41 -4.25 -3.58 -8.09
CA ASP A 41 -4.66 -4.47 -9.18
C ASP A 41 -3.78 -4.30 -10.45
N MET A 42 -2.79 -3.40 -10.43
CA MET A 42 -1.82 -3.16 -11.52
C MET A 42 -0.80 -4.30 -11.73
N LEU A 43 -1.01 -5.46 -11.09
CA LEU A 43 -0.08 -6.60 -11.06
C LEU A 43 -0.45 -7.71 -12.08
N GLU A 44 -1.52 -7.54 -12.87
CA GLU A 44 -1.99 -8.57 -13.81
C GLU A 44 -1.06 -8.80 -15.02
N ASP A 45 -0.16 -7.86 -15.34
CA ASP A 45 0.87 -7.97 -16.39
C ASP A 45 2.29 -7.75 -15.83
N ASP A 46 2.53 -8.25 -14.61
CA ASP A 46 3.84 -8.18 -13.95
C ASP A 46 4.75 -9.35 -14.39
N MET A 47 6.07 -9.14 -14.31
CA MET A 47 7.04 -10.21 -14.48
C MET A 47 6.79 -11.30 -13.43
N VAL A 48 6.66 -12.56 -13.87
CA VAL A 48 6.43 -13.68 -12.96
C VAL A 48 7.63 -13.87 -12.04
N ASN A 49 7.38 -13.83 -10.73
CA ASN A 49 8.35 -14.24 -9.73
C ASN A 49 8.33 -15.77 -9.62
N PRO A 50 9.45 -16.49 -9.84
CA PRO A 50 9.48 -17.95 -9.83
C PRO A 50 9.13 -18.59 -8.48
N PHE A 51 9.18 -17.82 -7.39
CA PHE A 51 8.86 -18.27 -6.03
C PHE A 51 7.45 -17.88 -5.57
N GLU A 52 6.66 -17.23 -6.43
CA GLU A 52 5.30 -16.84 -6.07
C GLU A 52 4.38 -18.06 -5.96
N GLY A 53 3.68 -18.19 -4.83
CA GLY A 53 2.81 -19.33 -4.54
C GLY A 53 3.51 -20.57 -3.99
N ASP A 54 4.84 -20.58 -3.89
CA ASP A 54 5.60 -21.62 -3.19
C ASP A 54 5.71 -21.30 -1.69
N GLU A 55 5.02 -22.08 -0.87
CA GLU A 55 4.96 -21.88 0.58
C GLU A 55 6.33 -21.94 1.27
N GLU A 56 7.23 -22.83 0.84
CA GLU A 56 8.57 -22.96 1.42
C GLU A 56 9.43 -21.75 1.04
N ALA A 57 9.38 -21.35 -0.23
CA ALA A 57 10.12 -20.18 -0.71
C ALA A 57 9.62 -18.88 -0.05
N ILE A 58 8.31 -18.74 0.17
CA ILE A 58 7.71 -17.63 0.90
C ILE A 58 8.17 -17.61 2.37
N ALA A 59 8.24 -18.78 3.03
CA ALA A 59 8.72 -18.87 4.41
C ALA A 59 10.20 -18.45 4.53
N ILE A 60 11.06 -18.89 3.61
CA ILE A 60 12.46 -18.43 3.53
C ILE A 60 12.50 -16.92 3.28
N GLY A 61 11.66 -16.42 2.36
CA GLY A 61 11.51 -14.99 2.08
C GLY A 61 11.15 -14.18 3.32
N TYR A 62 10.26 -14.68 4.16
CA TYR A 62 9.91 -14.07 5.45
C TYR A 62 11.10 -13.98 6.39
N GLU A 63 11.89 -15.04 6.54
CA GLU A 63 13.10 -15.02 7.38
C GLU A 63 14.14 -14.01 6.89
N ARG A 64 14.36 -13.96 5.57
CA ARG A 64 15.27 -13.00 4.93
C ARG A 64 14.77 -11.56 5.09
N PHE A 65 13.46 -11.34 4.90
CA PHE A 65 12.84 -10.05 5.16
C PHE A 65 13.03 -9.63 6.62
N ASN A 66 12.81 -10.55 7.57
CA ASN A 66 12.91 -10.24 8.99
C ASN A 66 14.35 -9.89 9.39
N SER A 67 15.35 -10.57 8.82
CA SER A 67 16.77 -10.32 9.13
C SER A 67 17.35 -9.08 8.44
N ARG A 68 16.81 -8.67 7.28
CA ARG A 68 17.42 -7.62 6.45
C ARG A 68 16.57 -6.36 6.30
N CYS A 69 15.26 -6.46 6.38
CA CYS A 69 14.33 -5.39 5.99
C CYS A 69 13.51 -4.84 7.17
N SER A 70 13.14 -5.70 8.12
CA SER A 70 12.17 -5.35 9.19
C SER A 70 12.62 -4.21 10.09
N TYR A 71 13.93 -4.04 10.31
CA TYR A 71 14.45 -2.95 11.15
C TYR A 71 14.03 -1.57 10.62
N CYS A 72 14.04 -1.40 9.29
CA CYS A 72 13.62 -0.16 8.66
C CYS A 72 12.12 -0.17 8.32
N HIS A 73 11.60 -1.31 7.86
CA HIS A 73 10.26 -1.40 7.27
C HIS A 73 9.21 -2.02 8.19
N GLY A 74 9.52 -2.21 9.47
CA GLY A 74 8.64 -2.81 10.45
C GLY A 74 8.54 -4.33 10.33
N MET A 75 8.13 -4.97 11.43
CA MET A 75 7.81 -6.39 11.43
C MET A 75 6.71 -6.66 10.41
N ARG A 76 6.89 -7.70 9.58
CA ARG A 76 5.97 -8.01 8.48
C ARG A 76 5.70 -6.85 7.51
N GLY A 77 6.63 -5.91 7.37
CA GLY A 77 6.54 -4.83 6.38
C GLY A 77 5.45 -3.79 6.65
N ILE A 78 5.00 -3.63 7.90
CA ILE A 78 3.96 -2.65 8.27
C ILE A 78 4.41 -1.19 8.19
N GLY A 79 5.71 -0.94 8.02
CA GLY A 79 6.31 0.38 8.05
C GLY A 79 6.90 0.70 9.42
N ALA A 80 8.00 1.46 9.42
CA ALA A 80 8.62 1.99 10.63
C ALA A 80 9.41 3.27 10.27
N LYS A 81 10.73 3.17 10.18
CA LYS A 81 11.58 4.26 9.67
C LYS A 81 11.40 4.48 8.17
N GLY A 82 11.20 3.38 7.45
CA GLY A 82 10.88 3.31 6.03
C GLY A 82 9.38 3.06 5.82
N PRO A 83 8.91 3.20 4.58
CA PRO A 83 7.52 2.98 4.24
C PRO A 83 7.11 1.51 4.43
N PRO A 84 5.81 1.23 4.61
CA PRO A 84 5.27 -0.13 4.58
C PRO A 84 5.56 -0.80 3.23
N LEU A 85 5.92 -2.08 3.27
CA LEU A 85 6.35 -2.88 2.12
C LEU A 85 5.33 -3.96 1.68
N THR A 86 4.15 -3.99 2.27
CA THR A 86 3.15 -5.04 2.00
C THR A 86 1.83 -4.44 1.53
N ARG A 87 1.95 -3.41 0.67
CA ARG A 87 0.84 -2.54 0.20
C ARG A 87 0.61 -2.56 -1.32
N GLY A 88 1.32 -3.41 -2.04
CA GLY A 88 1.23 -3.53 -3.51
C GLY A 88 2.03 -2.49 -4.29
N TYR A 89 1.78 -1.20 -4.08
CA TYR A 89 2.32 -0.12 -4.92
C TYR A 89 3.07 0.99 -4.17
N TYR A 90 4.10 1.54 -4.82
CA TYR A 90 4.97 2.58 -4.27
C TYR A 90 5.13 3.73 -5.25
N LYS A 91 4.86 4.95 -4.78
CA LYS A 91 4.89 6.15 -5.62
C LYS A 91 6.23 6.41 -6.30
N VAL A 92 7.34 6.01 -5.66
CA VAL A 92 8.69 6.30 -6.15
C VAL A 92 9.26 5.13 -6.93
N SER A 93 9.24 3.93 -6.37
CA SER A 93 9.86 2.75 -6.98
C SER A 93 8.94 2.05 -7.98
N GLY A 94 7.63 2.34 -8.01
CA GLY A 94 6.67 1.50 -8.71
C GLY A 94 6.36 0.23 -7.92
N GLY A 95 5.46 -0.60 -8.44
CA GLY A 95 4.91 -1.76 -7.75
C GLY A 95 5.19 -3.11 -8.40
N THR A 96 5.85 -3.17 -9.56
CA THR A 96 6.12 -4.42 -10.28
C THR A 96 7.25 -5.23 -9.65
N ASN A 97 7.31 -6.53 -9.89
CA ASN A 97 8.31 -7.44 -9.38
C ASN A 97 9.72 -7.00 -9.80
N ILE A 98 9.89 -6.56 -11.05
CA ILE A 98 11.18 -6.04 -11.53
C ILE A 98 11.56 -4.70 -10.86
N ASN A 99 10.57 -3.84 -10.57
CA ASN A 99 10.81 -2.61 -9.83
C ASN A 99 11.28 -2.89 -8.40
N LEU A 100 10.64 -3.84 -7.73
CA LEU A 100 11.01 -4.26 -6.38
C LEU A 100 12.41 -4.89 -6.38
N TYR A 101 12.68 -5.78 -7.32
CA TYR A 101 14.00 -6.38 -7.50
C TYR A 101 15.07 -5.31 -7.69
N SER A 102 14.88 -4.40 -8.64
CA SER A 102 15.83 -3.31 -8.90
C SER A 102 16.03 -2.44 -7.66
N THR A 103 14.98 -2.15 -6.89
CA THR A 103 15.06 -1.33 -5.68
C THR A 103 15.85 -2.03 -4.58
N ILE A 104 15.66 -3.34 -4.40
CA ILE A 104 16.41 -4.12 -3.40
C ILE A 104 17.87 -4.31 -3.84
N ALA A 105 18.08 -4.73 -5.09
CA ALA A 105 19.40 -5.01 -5.62
C ALA A 105 20.29 -3.76 -5.70
N SER A 106 19.75 -2.65 -6.21
CA SER A 106 20.51 -1.42 -6.53
C SER A 106 20.28 -0.28 -5.56
N GLY A 107 19.34 -0.41 -4.62
CA GLY A 107 18.91 0.68 -3.75
C GLY A 107 17.99 1.67 -4.45
N LEU A 108 17.56 2.69 -3.70
CA LEU A 108 16.62 3.70 -4.20
C LEU A 108 17.29 5.07 -4.26
N THR A 109 17.16 5.72 -5.41
CA THR A 109 17.61 7.10 -5.67
C THR A 109 16.42 7.99 -6.00
N ILE A 110 16.40 9.19 -5.42
CA ILE A 110 15.36 10.20 -5.68
C ILE A 110 16.06 11.48 -6.13
N ASN A 111 15.68 12.01 -7.29
CA ASN A 111 16.28 13.22 -7.87
C ASN A 111 17.82 13.15 -7.97
N GLY A 112 18.35 11.98 -8.37
CA GLY A 112 19.79 11.74 -8.48
C GLY A 112 20.53 11.60 -7.15
N ARG A 113 19.84 11.55 -6.00
CA ARG A 113 20.46 11.39 -4.68
C ARG A 113 20.07 10.04 -4.04
N PRO A 114 21.04 9.30 -3.46
CA PRO A 114 20.74 8.05 -2.78
C PRO A 114 19.86 8.31 -1.55
N THR A 115 18.94 7.38 -1.29
CA THR A 115 18.15 7.36 -0.06
C THR A 115 18.81 6.47 1.00
N GLN A 116 18.15 6.28 2.15
CA GLN A 116 18.59 5.30 3.14
C GLN A 116 18.35 3.84 2.71
N MET A 117 17.53 3.61 1.68
CA MET A 117 17.39 2.30 1.06
C MET A 117 18.60 2.04 0.15
N GLY A 118 19.64 1.46 0.75
CA GLY A 118 20.87 1.10 0.06
C GLY A 118 20.72 -0.14 -0.83
N ALA A 119 21.77 -0.42 -1.60
CA ALA A 119 21.87 -1.60 -2.46
C ALA A 119 22.20 -2.87 -1.66
N PHE A 120 21.46 -3.96 -1.90
CA PHE A 120 21.66 -5.23 -1.22
C PHE A 120 22.28 -6.34 -2.06
N SER A 121 22.42 -6.15 -3.38
CA SER A 121 22.96 -7.15 -4.34
C SER A 121 24.33 -7.74 -3.98
N ARG A 122 25.13 -7.07 -3.15
CA ARG A 122 26.44 -7.58 -2.69
C ARG A 122 26.36 -8.45 -1.43
N THR A 123 25.18 -8.60 -0.85
CA THR A 123 24.98 -9.20 0.48
C THR A 123 23.76 -10.11 0.60
N ILE A 124 22.93 -10.15 -0.42
CA ILE A 124 21.76 -11.02 -0.54
C ILE A 124 21.83 -11.61 -1.95
N GLU A 125 21.75 -12.93 -2.03
CA GLU A 125 21.73 -13.65 -3.31
C GLU A 125 20.47 -13.32 -4.10
N ASP A 126 20.54 -13.37 -5.43
CA ASP A 126 19.43 -13.00 -6.32
C ASP A 126 18.15 -13.78 -6.01
N ASP A 127 18.25 -15.10 -5.81
CA ASP A 127 17.09 -15.93 -5.44
C ASP A 127 16.46 -15.48 -4.11
N ASP A 128 17.27 -15.07 -3.13
CA ASP A 128 16.76 -14.60 -1.84
C ASP A 128 16.07 -13.23 -1.98
N ILE A 129 16.50 -12.37 -2.91
CA ILE A 129 15.75 -11.15 -3.26
C ILE A 129 14.38 -11.52 -3.82
N TRP A 130 14.31 -12.50 -4.73
CA TRP A 130 13.04 -12.95 -5.29
C TRP A 130 12.13 -13.60 -4.24
N ARG A 131 12.67 -14.40 -3.31
CA ARG A 131 11.92 -14.95 -2.17
C ARG A 131 11.37 -13.86 -1.26
N ILE A 132 12.16 -12.82 -0.97
CA ILE A 132 11.68 -11.64 -0.23
C ILE A 132 10.49 -11.00 -0.94
N ILE A 133 10.57 -10.83 -2.26
CA ILE A 133 9.47 -10.25 -3.05
C ILE A 133 8.24 -11.16 -3.00
N ALA A 134 8.41 -12.49 -3.11
CA ALA A 134 7.31 -13.45 -3.01
C ALA A 134 6.61 -13.34 -1.65
N TYR A 135 7.37 -13.24 -0.55
CA TYR A 135 6.83 -12.97 0.77
C TYR A 135 6.04 -11.65 0.83
N MET A 136 6.59 -10.55 0.30
CA MET A 136 5.90 -9.25 0.27
C MET A 136 4.56 -9.31 -0.48
N ARG A 137 4.48 -10.08 -1.56
CA ARG A 137 3.24 -10.31 -2.32
C ARG A 137 2.23 -11.12 -1.53
N GLN A 138 2.67 -12.22 -0.93
CA GLN A 138 1.78 -13.06 -0.14
C GLN A 138 1.22 -12.29 1.06
N GLU A 139 2.06 -11.57 1.80
CA GLU A 139 1.65 -10.77 2.95
C GLU A 139 0.69 -9.63 2.56
N TYR A 140 0.84 -9.03 1.37
CA TYR A 140 -0.14 -8.10 0.81
C TYR A 140 -1.50 -8.77 0.55
N LYS A 141 -1.51 -9.95 -0.10
CA LYS A 141 -2.73 -10.72 -0.38
C LYS A 141 -3.45 -11.11 0.91
N ASP A 142 -2.71 -11.59 1.90
CA ASP A 142 -3.24 -12.01 3.20
C ASP A 142 -3.90 -10.83 3.94
N ARG A 143 -3.28 -9.64 3.90
CA ARG A 143 -3.85 -8.42 4.49
C ARG A 143 -5.12 -7.96 3.79
N LYS A 144 -5.14 -7.98 2.46
CA LYS A 144 -6.34 -7.66 1.67
C LYS A 144 -7.46 -8.64 2.02
N ALA A 145 -7.16 -9.93 2.12
CA ALA A 145 -8.11 -10.97 2.51
C ALA A 145 -8.61 -10.82 3.96
N ALA A 146 -7.76 -10.34 4.88
CA ALA A 146 -8.12 -10.05 6.27
C ALA A 146 -8.94 -8.75 6.45
N GLY A 147 -9.21 -8.00 5.37
CA GLY A 147 -9.92 -6.72 5.43
C GLY A 147 -9.08 -5.58 6.04
N SER A 148 -7.76 -5.73 6.11
CA SER A 148 -6.88 -4.68 6.58
C SER A 148 -6.88 -3.52 5.59
N ASN A 149 -7.31 -2.34 6.04
CA ASN A 149 -7.27 -1.12 5.24
C ASN A 149 -5.99 -0.34 5.54
N PHE A 150 -5.32 0.13 4.49
CA PHE A 150 -4.14 0.96 4.64
C PHE A 150 -4.51 2.33 5.20
N LYS A 151 -4.08 2.66 6.43
CA LYS A 151 -4.42 3.91 7.10
C LYS A 151 -3.17 4.61 7.61
N TYR A 152 -3.04 5.90 7.32
CA TYR A 152 -1.89 6.72 7.73
C TYR A 152 -0.52 6.18 7.33
N GLY A 153 -0.41 5.43 6.23
CA GLY A 153 0.89 4.91 5.82
C GLY A 153 1.27 3.59 6.49
N VAL A 154 0.34 2.86 7.12
CA VAL A 154 0.57 1.58 7.82
C VAL A 154 -0.70 0.72 7.66
N TYR A 155 -0.58 -0.60 7.63
CA TYR A 155 -1.72 -1.48 7.90
C TYR A 155 -1.89 -1.66 9.42
N PRO A 156 -3.14 -1.73 9.95
CA PRO A 156 -3.37 -2.05 11.35
C PRO A 156 -2.81 -3.43 11.74
#